data_AF-A0A0D8L799-F1
#
_entry.id   AF-A0A0D8L799-F1
#
_cell.length_a   1.000
_cell.length_b   1.000
_cell.length_c   1.000
_cell.angle_alpha   90.00
_cell.angle_beta   90.00
_cell.angle_gamma   90.00
#
_symmetry.space_group_name_H-M   'P 1'
#
loop_
_entity.id
_entity.type
_entity.pdbx_description
1 polymer ?
#
loop_
_entity_poly.entity_id
_entity_poly.type
_entity_poly.pdbx_seq_one_letter_code
_entity_poly.pdbx_strand_id
1 'polypeptide(L)'
;MKKVCFFDLPFIRQDNNAKPEHNYRRILAGDKVFYTFVSQFSDKTVLKKLRDGDRVFIGARPLADGSYWLHWLVSPERGNLEPVTGTGNVRNLKNWCLPW
;
A
#
# COMPACT_ATOMS: atom_id res chain seq x y z
N MET A 1 -15.48 2.29 14.09
CA MET A 1 -14.13 2.70 13.63
C MET A 1 -13.52 1.55 12.83
N LYS A 2 -13.01 1.80 11.63
CA LYS A 2 -12.22 0.77 10.91
C LYS A 2 -10.90 0.59 11.66
N LYS A 3 -10.56 -0.65 12.05
CA LYS A 3 -9.32 -0.96 12.76
C LYS A 3 -8.13 -0.67 11.84
N VAL A 4 -7.15 0.10 12.32
CA VAL A 4 -5.86 0.29 11.65
C VAL A 4 -4.82 -0.52 12.41
N CYS A 5 -3.97 -1.20 11.68
CA CYS A 5 -2.87 -2.01 12.17
C CYS A 5 -1.54 -1.38 11.71
N PHE A 6 -0.52 -1.52 12.56
CA PHE A 6 0.83 -1.07 12.30
C PHE A 6 1.76 -2.27 12.33
N PHE A 7 2.69 -2.32 11.38
CA PHE A 7 3.63 -3.43 11.22
C PHE A 7 5.05 -2.93 11.05
N ASP A 8 5.99 -3.76 11.50
CA ASP A 8 7.43 -3.65 11.28
C ASP A 8 7.90 -5.02 10.81
N LEU A 9 8.17 -5.14 9.50
CA LEU A 9 8.36 -6.43 8.84
C LEU A 9 9.49 -6.33 7.80
N PRO A 10 10.18 -7.45 7.51
CA PRO A 10 11.07 -7.51 6.35
C PRO A 10 10.24 -7.55 5.06
N PHE A 11 10.53 -6.67 4.12
CA PHE A 11 9.97 -6.72 2.77
C PHE A 11 10.48 -7.97 2.06
N ILE A 12 9.60 -8.65 1.32
CA ILE A 12 9.97 -9.82 0.51
C ILE A 12 9.96 -9.45 -0.97
N ARG A 13 8.79 -9.06 -1.48
CA ARG A 13 8.63 -8.63 -2.88
C ARG A 13 7.32 -7.89 -3.09
N GLN A 14 7.20 -7.27 -4.26
CA GLN A 14 5.93 -6.80 -4.80
C GLN A 14 5.66 -7.42 -6.17
N ASP A 15 4.39 -7.65 -6.48
CA ASP A 15 3.96 -8.17 -7.77
C ASP A 15 2.60 -7.61 -8.22
N ASN A 16 2.29 -7.90 -9.49
CA ASN A 16 0.98 -7.64 -10.07
C ASN A 16 0.08 -8.84 -9.78
N ASN A 17 -0.89 -8.68 -8.89
CA ASN A 17 -1.92 -9.70 -8.65
C ASN A 17 -3.15 -9.53 -9.56
N ALA A 18 -3.15 -8.51 -10.42
CA ALA A 18 -4.18 -8.22 -11.41
C ALA A 18 -3.53 -7.57 -12.64
N LYS A 19 -4.30 -7.38 -13.72
CA LYS A 19 -3.81 -6.73 -14.94
C LYS A 19 -3.24 -5.33 -14.64
N PRO A 20 -2.16 -4.91 -15.33
CA PRO A 20 -1.48 -3.64 -15.07
C PRO A 20 -2.38 -2.40 -15.12
N GLU A 21 -3.41 -2.42 -15.96
CA GLU A 21 -4.42 -1.36 -16.13
C GLU A 21 -5.15 -0.94 -14.84
N HIS A 22 -5.20 -1.83 -13.84
CA HIS A 22 -5.87 -1.56 -12.58
C HIS A 22 -5.02 -0.80 -11.56
N ASN A 23 -3.73 -0.57 -11.84
CA ASN A 23 -2.77 0.00 -10.87
C ASN A 23 -2.75 -0.74 -9.53
N TYR A 24 -3.22 -1.99 -9.49
CA TYR A 24 -3.29 -2.82 -8.30
C TYR A 24 -1.94 -3.45 -8.02
N ARG A 25 -1.54 -3.45 -6.75
CA ARG A 25 -0.30 -4.10 -6.30
C ARG A 25 -0.54 -4.95 -5.09
N ARG A 26 0.16 -6.08 -5.07
CA ARG A 26 0.34 -6.93 -3.91
C ARG A 26 1.77 -6.78 -3.42
N ILE A 27 1.91 -6.66 -2.11
CA ILE A 27 3.17 -6.57 -1.39
C ILE A 27 3.21 -7.70 -0.37
N LEU A 28 4.32 -8.43 -0.35
CA LEU A 28 4.61 -9.49 0.60
C LEU A 28 5.68 -8.97 1.57
N ALA A 29 5.38 -9.01 2.87
CA ALA A 29 6.34 -8.65 3.91
C ALA A 29 6.13 -9.56 5.13
N GLY A 30 7.21 -10.17 5.61
CA GLY A 30 7.14 -11.24 6.62
C GLY A 30 6.15 -12.33 6.22
N ASP A 31 5.21 -12.62 7.12
CA ASP A 31 4.11 -13.58 6.93
C ASP A 31 2.82 -12.95 6.39
N LYS A 32 2.84 -11.67 6.00
CA LYS A 32 1.65 -10.89 5.64
C LYS A 32 1.58 -10.52 4.16
N VAL A 33 0.34 -10.38 3.70
CA VAL A 33 -0.01 -9.92 2.36
C VAL A 33 -0.73 -8.58 2.43
N PHE A 34 -0.23 -7.60 1.68
CA PHE A 34 -0.80 -6.26 1.61
C PHE A 34 -1.21 -5.93 0.18
N TYR A 35 -2.30 -5.19 0.04
CA TYR A 35 -2.86 -4.75 -1.22
C TYR A 35 -3.03 -3.25 -1.27
N THR A 36 -2.88 -2.66 -2.45
CA THR A 36 -3.02 -1.23 -2.66
C THR A 36 -3.27 -0.87 -4.12
N PHE A 37 -3.81 0.33 -4.37
CA PHE A 37 -3.67 0.98 -5.67
C PHE A 37 -2.45 1.90 -5.67
N VAL A 38 -1.54 1.78 -6.64
CA VAL A 38 -0.35 2.65 -6.69
C VAL A 38 -0.66 4.09 -7.06
N SER A 39 -1.82 4.34 -7.66
CA SER A 39 -2.31 5.69 -7.97
C SER A 39 -2.61 6.50 -6.71
N GLN A 40 -2.72 5.87 -5.54
CA GLN A 40 -3.01 6.59 -4.30
C GLN A 40 -1.78 7.27 -3.69
N PHE A 41 -0.57 6.98 -4.19
CA PHE A 41 0.70 7.49 -3.64
C PHE A 41 1.36 8.53 -4.54
N SER A 42 2.07 9.47 -3.90
CA SER A 42 2.82 10.53 -4.57
C SER A 42 4.04 9.98 -5.31
N ASP A 43 4.88 9.19 -4.66
CA ASP A 43 6.06 8.54 -5.25
C ASP A 43 5.94 7.01 -5.30
N LYS A 44 5.30 6.50 -6.35
CA LYS A 44 5.22 5.04 -6.60
C LYS A 44 6.55 4.40 -6.99
N THR A 45 7.61 5.16 -7.24
CA THR A 45 8.93 4.59 -7.61
C THR A 45 9.58 3.86 -6.44
N VAL A 46 9.22 4.19 -5.20
CA VAL A 46 9.69 3.53 -3.97
C VAL A 46 9.48 2.01 -4.04
N LEU A 47 8.33 1.56 -4.55
CA LEU A 47 8.04 0.13 -4.71
C LEU A 47 9.07 -0.60 -5.57
N LYS A 48 9.65 0.07 -6.58
CA LYS A 48 10.68 -0.51 -7.45
C LYS A 48 12.08 -0.47 -6.82
N LYS A 49 12.28 0.37 -5.81
CA LYS A 49 13.56 0.52 -5.10
C LYS A 49 13.71 -0.49 -3.95
N LEU A 50 12.59 -0.95 -3.37
CA LEU A 50 12.57 -1.97 -2.32
C LEU A 50 13.24 -3.27 -2.78
N ARG A 51 14.03 -3.85 -1.88
CA ARG A 51 14.76 -5.11 -2.05
C ARG A 51 14.34 -6.09 -0.98
N ASP A 52 14.39 -7.37 -1.31
CA ASP A 52 14.18 -8.45 -0.34
C ASP A 52 15.06 -8.26 0.90
N GLY A 53 14.46 -8.38 2.07
CA GLY A 53 15.08 -8.12 3.37
C GLY A 53 15.06 -6.67 3.85
N ASP A 54 14.71 -5.67 3.01
CA ASP A 54 14.60 -4.28 3.46
C ASP A 54 13.57 -4.17 4.60
N ARG A 55 13.92 -3.50 5.70
CA ARG A 55 12.96 -3.26 6.80
C ARG A 55 11.92 -2.24 6.36
N VAL A 56 10.64 -2.57 6.53
CA VAL A 56 9.52 -1.69 6.19
C VAL A 56 8.55 -1.53 7.36
N PHE A 57 8.13 -0.28 7.57
CA PHE A 57 7.07 0.08 8.49
C PHE A 57 5.79 0.33 7.70
N ILE A 58 4.69 -0.31 8.09
CA ILE A 58 3.45 -0.31 7.31
C ILE A 58 2.27 0.08 8.19
N GLY A 59 1.47 1.03 7.71
CA GLY A 59 0.12 1.29 8.23
C GLY A 59 -0.92 0.72 7.27
N ALA A 60 -1.80 -0.14 7.78
CA ALA A 60 -2.79 -0.84 6.94
C ALA A 60 -4.07 -1.15 7.71
N ARG A 61 -5.19 -1.37 7.00
CA ARG A 61 -6.42 -1.93 7.60
C ARG A 61 -6.52 -3.42 7.28
N PRO A 62 -7.02 -4.27 8.19
CA PRO A 62 -7.28 -5.68 7.90
C PRO A 62 -8.45 -5.84 6.93
N LEU A 63 -8.40 -6.91 6.14
CA LEU A 63 -9.46 -7.38 5.25
C LEU A 63 -10.03 -8.71 5.79
N ALA A 64 -11.18 -9.13 5.28
CA ALA A 64 -11.92 -10.29 5.79
C ALA A 64 -11.17 -11.63 5.60
N ASP A 65 -10.28 -11.70 4.61
CA ASP A 65 -9.49 -12.89 4.27
C ASP A 65 -8.16 -12.99 5.04
N GLY A 66 -7.94 -12.09 6.02
CA GLY A 66 -6.69 -12.03 6.79
C GLY A 66 -5.56 -11.25 6.12
N SER A 67 -5.75 -10.78 4.88
CA SER A 67 -4.85 -9.83 4.24
C SER A 67 -5.11 -8.40 4.69
N TYR A 68 -4.36 -7.45 4.12
CA TYR A 68 -4.41 -6.05 4.54
C TYR A 68 -4.49 -5.10 3.35
N TRP A 69 -5.17 -3.96 3.55
CA TRP A 69 -5.13 -2.83 2.64
C TRP A 69 -4.15 -1.77 3.14
N LEU A 70 -3.09 -1.51 2.36
CA LEU A 70 -2.01 -0.61 2.72
C LEU A 70 -2.42 0.86 2.56
N HIS A 71 -2.11 1.66 3.58
CA HIS A 71 -2.33 3.11 3.58
C HIS A 71 -1.04 3.89 3.43
N TRP A 72 0.05 3.44 4.06
CA TRP A 72 1.38 4.00 3.89
C TRP A 72 2.45 2.94 4.16
N LEU A 73 3.65 3.15 3.61
CA LEU A 73 4.83 2.34 3.84
C LEU A 73 6.05 3.25 3.97
N VAL A 74 6.92 2.97 4.94
CA VAL A 74 8.20 3.66 5.10
C VAL A 74 9.31 2.63 5.05
N SER A 75 10.28 2.85 4.17
CA SER A 75 11.57 2.17 4.20
C SER A 75 12.65 3.22 4.52
N PRO A 76 13.39 3.08 5.63
CA PRO A 76 14.46 4.02 5.98
C PRO A 76 15.50 4.21 4.86
N GLU A 77 15.73 3.17 4.06
CA GLU A 77 16.73 3.18 2.99
C GLU A 77 16.18 3.55 1.61
N ARG A 78 14.88 3.34 1.36
CA ARG A 78 14.31 3.42 0.00
C ARG A 78 13.25 4.51 -0.18
N GLY A 79 12.84 5.15 0.92
CA GLY A 79 11.85 6.22 0.94
C GLY A 79 10.46 5.73 1.34
N ASN A 80 9.46 6.58 1.09
CA ASN A 80 8.13 6.45 1.65
C ASN A 80 7.05 6.36 0.57
N LEU A 81 6.09 5.45 0.74
CA LEU A 81 4.81 5.47 0.06
C LEU A 81 3.80 6.21 0.93
N GLU A 82 3.70 7.50 0.69
CA GLU A 82 2.73 8.37 1.35
C GLU A 82 1.57 8.67 0.40
N PRO A 83 0.33 8.77 0.92
CA PRO A 83 -0.82 9.10 0.09
C PRO A 83 -0.64 10.49 -0.56
N VAL A 84 -1.20 10.68 -1.74
CA VAL A 84 -1.23 12.00 -2.39
C VAL A 84 -1.99 12.98 -1.50
N THR A 85 -1.29 13.93 -0.87
CA THR A 85 -1.90 15.00 -0.07
C THR A 85 -2.20 16.19 -0.99
N GLY A 86 -3.40 16.22 -1.58
CA GLY A 86 -3.89 17.39 -2.30
C GLY A 86 -5.07 18.02 -1.58
N THR A 87 -5.04 19.33 -1.33
CA THR A 87 -6.25 20.18 -1.20
C THR A 87 -6.94 20.33 -2.57
N GLY A 88 -6.99 19.26 -3.36
CA GLY A 88 -7.64 19.21 -4.66
C GLY A 88 -9.02 18.61 -4.50
N ASN A 89 -10.05 19.45 -4.61
CA ASN A 89 -11.47 19.12 -4.70
C ASN A 89 -11.84 17.65 -4.39
N VAL A 90 -12.18 17.40 -3.14
CA VAL A 90 -12.73 16.14 -2.58
C VAL A 90 -14.01 15.65 -3.30
N ARG A 91 -14.47 16.36 -4.33
CA ARG A 91 -15.66 16.05 -5.14
C ARG A 91 -15.53 14.75 -5.94
N ASN A 92 -14.31 14.32 -6.30
CA ASN A 92 -14.10 13.10 -7.11
C ASN A 92 -13.70 11.84 -6.32
N LEU A 93 -13.52 11.92 -5.00
CA LEU A 93 -13.30 10.73 -4.16
C LEU A 93 -14.60 9.96 -3.86
N LYS A 94 -15.78 10.54 -4.15
CA LYS A 94 -17.06 9.83 -4.06
C LYS A 94 -17.18 8.66 -5.05
N ASN A 95 -16.42 8.68 -6.15
CA ASN A 95 -16.47 7.62 -7.17
C ASN A 95 -15.54 6.42 -6.89
N TRP A 96 -14.75 6.46 -5.80
CA TRP A 96 -13.91 5.33 -5.38
C TRP A 96 -14.36 4.70 -4.05
N CYS A 97 -15.57 5.04 -3.60
CA CYS A 97 -16.34 4.13 -2.73
C CYS A 97 -16.84 2.98 -3.60
N LEU A 98 -15.96 2.04 -3.95
CA LEU A 98 -16.42 0.73 -4.38
C LEU A 98 -17.20 0.13 -3.20
N PRO A 99 -18.47 -0.26 -3.39
CA PRO A 99 -19.18 -1.02 -2.38
C PRO A 99 -18.46 -2.36 -2.26
N TRP A 100 -17.86 -2.60 -1.09
CA TRP A 100 -17.50 -3.92 -0.61
C TRP A 100 -18.00 -4.00 0.82
#